data_AF-A0A947CKV9-F1
#
_entry.id   AF-A0A947CKV9-F1
#
_cell.length_a   1.000
_cell.length_b   1.000
_cell.length_c   1.000
_cell.angle_alpha   90.00
_cell.angle_beta   90.00
_cell.angle_gamma   90.00
#
_symmetry.space_group_name_H-M   'P 1'
#
loop_
_entity.id
_entity.type
_entity.pdbx_description
1 polymer ?
#
loop_
_entity_poly.entity_id
_entity_poly.type
_entity_poly.pdbx_seq_one_letter_code
_entity_poly.pdbx_strand_id
1 'polypeptide(L)'
;MALGLGAAPLSATSMVVELDHGHIRADLQAEELAVGIDSKTSSYRWKGGRVETLKHTGAVAASANQLRIDAGVVEIADKRLVLAEVSDVAAHELSIGRSGTELWCTELGCQELRFDGRELRAEGLRARGLWLKQTLGSDRESRRSPSALRPTSFDFLDRLHGRLDADVEIDYDAKVIGRRRAVHKFHLPISDGSIDYRRLESGLAHLENSVIDIELDGDRLIVEKDLPLIPFDNTTLLSWPLTPEEKQLAETGRIRLARLLDFEIPKKPEGKKPAKPSFTFYGVMIEKLAASLTLLSGAVVELIGGGKIELGCGDKPAVRDLELVGHLSYHREDPQPSRFEVLCPELNLGAESVSVGQMTLGQLALAADELKVVLELDEELRPTALTAEVGELRIDDLTLQLGDRG
;
A
#
# COMPACT_ATOMS: atom_id res chain seq x y z
N MET A 1 -55.20 -20.57 -30.39
CA MET A 1 -54.50 -19.47 -29.68
C MET A 1 -54.79 -19.62 -28.20
N ALA A 2 -53.84 -20.16 -27.46
CA ALA A 2 -53.91 -20.28 -26.01
C ALA A 2 -52.66 -19.59 -25.45
N LEU A 3 -52.88 -18.53 -24.67
CA LEU A 3 -51.91 -17.92 -23.78
C LEU A 3 -52.70 -17.49 -22.54
N GLY A 4 -52.24 -17.92 -21.37
CA GLY A 4 -52.89 -17.66 -20.10
C GLY A 4 -52.22 -18.43 -18.98
N LEU A 5 -51.05 -17.93 -18.61
CA LEU A 5 -50.13 -18.41 -17.58
C LEU A 5 -50.85 -18.67 -16.24
N GLY A 6 -50.80 -19.92 -15.77
CA GLY A 6 -51.03 -20.26 -14.37
C GLY A 6 -49.76 -20.05 -13.57
N ALA A 7 -49.82 -19.20 -12.55
CA ALA A 7 -48.74 -19.00 -11.59
C ALA A 7 -48.46 -20.32 -10.84
N ALA A 8 -47.20 -20.74 -10.82
CA ALA A 8 -46.73 -21.80 -9.93
C ALA A 8 -46.54 -21.21 -8.52
N PRO A 9 -46.92 -21.93 -7.44
CA PRO A 9 -46.62 -21.49 -6.09
C PRO A 9 -45.10 -21.62 -5.84
N LEU A 10 -44.47 -20.54 -5.41
CA LEU A 10 -43.13 -20.58 -4.82
C LEU A 10 -43.22 -21.38 -3.52
N SER A 11 -42.50 -22.49 -3.47
CA SER A 11 -42.40 -23.39 -2.32
C SER A 11 -41.73 -22.69 -1.13
N ALA A 12 -42.23 -22.97 0.07
CA ALA A 12 -41.67 -22.47 1.32
C ALA A 12 -40.22 -22.96 1.52
N THR A 13 -39.30 -22.01 1.67
CA THR A 13 -37.89 -22.25 2.06
C THR A 13 -37.84 -22.33 3.59
N SER A 14 -37.45 -23.48 4.14
CA SER A 14 -37.22 -23.62 5.58
C SER A 14 -35.78 -23.22 5.92
N MET A 15 -35.62 -22.19 6.75
CA MET A 15 -34.39 -21.96 7.51
C MET A 15 -34.37 -22.98 8.65
N VAL A 16 -33.38 -23.88 8.67
CA VAL A 16 -33.18 -24.77 9.84
C VAL A 16 -32.35 -23.98 10.83
N VAL A 17 -33.04 -23.40 11.81
CA VAL A 17 -32.41 -22.86 13.02
C VAL A 17 -32.39 -24.00 14.03
N GLU A 18 -31.21 -24.58 14.26
CA GLU A 18 -31.05 -25.47 15.40
C GLU A 18 -30.72 -24.62 16.63
N LEU A 19 -31.62 -24.70 17.62
CA LEU A 19 -31.39 -24.15 18.95
C LEU A 19 -30.68 -25.22 19.76
N ASP A 20 -29.38 -25.05 19.97
CA ASP A 20 -28.59 -25.91 20.85
C ASP A 20 -28.16 -25.10 22.07
N HIS A 21 -28.64 -25.47 23.25
CA HIS A 21 -28.26 -24.88 24.55
C HIS A 21 -28.37 -23.33 24.67
N GLY A 22 -29.26 -22.69 23.90
CA GLY A 22 -29.45 -21.23 23.95
C GLY A 22 -28.62 -20.45 22.92
N HIS A 23 -27.88 -21.15 22.05
CA HIS A 23 -27.20 -20.58 20.89
C HIS A 23 -28.02 -20.84 19.62
N ILE A 24 -28.07 -19.85 18.73
CA ILE A 24 -28.58 -20.03 17.38
C ILE A 24 -27.42 -20.53 16.51
N ARG A 25 -27.48 -21.80 16.10
CA ARG A 25 -26.63 -22.30 15.03
C ARG A 25 -27.39 -22.14 13.72
N ALA A 26 -26.97 -21.16 12.92
CA ALA A 26 -27.48 -20.99 11.56
C ALA A 26 -26.48 -21.60 10.58
N ASP A 27 -26.62 -22.90 10.29
CA ASP A 27 -25.94 -23.52 9.15
C ASP A 27 -26.70 -23.12 7.87
N LEU A 28 -26.29 -21.99 7.28
CA LEU A 28 -26.92 -21.43 6.09
C LEU A 28 -26.54 -22.23 4.83
N GLN A 29 -27.24 -23.32 4.58
CA GLN A 29 -27.40 -23.91 3.24
C GLN A 29 -28.67 -23.35 2.57
N ALA A 30 -28.74 -22.03 2.39
CA ALA A 30 -30.01 -21.35 2.07
C ALA A 30 -30.08 -20.87 0.62
N GLU A 31 -31.20 -21.18 -0.07
CA GLU A 31 -31.39 -20.87 -1.49
C GLU A 31 -31.50 -19.39 -1.88
N GLU A 32 -31.59 -18.50 -0.89
CA GLU A 32 -31.65 -17.04 -1.02
C GLU A 32 -31.43 -16.40 0.36
N LEU A 33 -30.44 -15.51 0.52
CA LEU A 33 -30.32 -14.63 1.67
C LEU A 33 -29.84 -13.24 1.24
N ALA A 34 -30.61 -12.22 1.65
CA ALA A 34 -30.25 -10.82 1.50
C ALA A 34 -29.88 -10.26 2.89
N VAL A 35 -28.59 -10.08 3.17
CA VAL A 35 -28.12 -9.36 4.37
C VAL A 35 -27.79 -7.93 3.96
N GLY A 36 -28.74 -7.02 4.17
CA GLY A 36 -28.56 -5.61 3.90
C GLY A 36 -28.02 -4.88 5.13
N ILE A 37 -26.79 -4.36 5.04
CA ILE A 37 -26.31 -3.30 5.94
C ILE A 37 -26.91 -2.00 5.41
N ASP A 38 -27.95 -1.54 6.10
CA ASP A 38 -28.69 -0.28 5.93
C ASP A 38 -28.39 0.55 4.66
N SER A 39 -29.04 0.17 3.56
CA SER A 39 -29.51 1.13 2.56
C SER A 39 -30.84 0.60 2.00
N LYS A 40 -31.82 1.47 1.81
CA LYS A 40 -33.20 1.12 1.40
C LYS A 40 -33.33 0.48 0.00
N THR A 41 -32.25 -0.02 -0.60
CA THR A 41 -32.15 -0.22 -2.06
C THR A 41 -31.35 -1.43 -2.53
N SER A 42 -30.76 -2.25 -1.67
CA SER A 42 -29.95 -3.41 -2.12
C SER A 42 -30.80 -4.68 -2.26
N SER A 43 -30.69 -5.37 -3.40
CA SER A 43 -31.28 -6.71 -3.61
C SER A 43 -30.19 -7.73 -3.91
N TYR A 44 -30.24 -8.86 -3.21
CA TYR A 44 -29.30 -9.97 -3.34
C TYR A 44 -30.07 -11.18 -3.90
N ARG A 45 -29.42 -11.97 -4.75
CA ARG A 45 -29.97 -13.22 -5.25
C ARG A 45 -28.96 -14.33 -4.99
N TRP A 46 -29.38 -15.42 -4.37
CA TRP A 46 -28.54 -16.59 -4.29
C TRP A 46 -28.83 -17.50 -5.48
N LYS A 47 -27.78 -18.05 -6.07
CA LYS A 47 -27.90 -18.95 -7.23
C LYS A 47 -26.79 -20.00 -7.17
N GLY A 48 -27.17 -21.24 -6.91
CA GLY A 48 -26.24 -22.38 -6.93
C GLY A 48 -25.14 -22.31 -5.87
N GLY A 49 -25.46 -21.94 -4.63
CA GLY A 49 -24.48 -21.89 -3.53
C GLY A 49 -23.68 -20.59 -3.42
N ARG A 50 -23.99 -19.56 -4.23
CA ARG A 50 -23.32 -18.25 -4.20
C ARG A 50 -24.33 -17.12 -4.04
N VAL A 51 -24.03 -16.16 -3.16
CA VAL A 51 -24.76 -14.88 -3.05
C VAL A 51 -24.27 -13.94 -4.17
N GLU A 52 -25.12 -13.61 -5.14
CA GLU A 52 -24.85 -12.65 -6.21
C GLU A 52 -25.50 -11.29 -5.90
N THR A 53 -24.74 -10.20 -6.04
CA THR A 53 -25.27 -8.84 -5.91
C THR A 53 -25.85 -8.39 -7.25
N LEU A 54 -27.15 -8.06 -7.31
CA LEU A 54 -27.80 -7.61 -8.54
C LEU A 54 -27.60 -6.09 -8.72
N LYS A 55 -26.62 -5.71 -9.54
CA LYS A 55 -26.42 -4.39 -10.19
C LYS A 55 -26.68 -3.14 -9.32
N HIS A 56 -25.61 -2.43 -8.97
CA HIS A 56 -25.64 -1.01 -8.61
C HIS A 56 -24.35 -0.31 -9.06
N THR A 57 -24.46 0.92 -9.54
CA THR A 57 -23.33 1.84 -9.72
C THR A 57 -22.89 2.33 -8.34
N GLY A 58 -21.75 1.82 -7.84
CA GLY A 58 -21.13 2.26 -6.58
C GLY A 58 -21.34 1.35 -5.35
N ALA A 59 -22.04 0.21 -5.48
CA ALA A 59 -22.22 -0.72 -4.37
C ALA A 59 -20.99 -1.62 -4.16
N VAL A 60 -20.76 -1.99 -2.89
CA VAL A 60 -19.86 -3.09 -2.51
C VAL A 60 -20.62 -4.40 -2.76
N ALA A 61 -20.07 -5.29 -3.57
CA ALA A 61 -20.56 -6.65 -3.73
C ALA A 61 -19.78 -7.55 -2.77
N ALA A 62 -20.46 -8.39 -1.99
CA ALA A 62 -19.83 -9.38 -1.14
C ALA A 62 -20.45 -10.76 -1.40
N SER A 63 -19.64 -11.81 -1.43
CA SER A 63 -20.11 -13.19 -1.52
C SER A 63 -19.21 -14.13 -0.73
N ALA A 64 -19.79 -15.19 -0.15
CA ALA A 64 -19.08 -16.26 0.53
C ALA A 64 -19.74 -17.60 0.18
N ASN A 65 -18.97 -18.69 0.12
CA ASN A 65 -19.52 -20.01 -0.15
C ASN A 65 -20.19 -20.61 1.10
N GLN A 66 -19.58 -20.37 2.26
CA GLN A 66 -20.11 -20.80 3.55
C GLN A 66 -19.91 -19.69 4.56
N LEU A 67 -20.96 -19.43 5.35
CA LEU A 67 -20.95 -18.48 6.45
C LEU A 67 -21.53 -19.17 7.68
N ARG A 68 -20.74 -19.27 8.74
CA ARG A 68 -21.17 -19.73 10.06
C ARG A 68 -21.10 -18.55 11.02
N ILE A 69 -22.19 -18.37 11.77
CA ILE A 69 -22.32 -17.34 12.79
C ILE A 69 -22.88 -18.02 14.03
N ASP A 70 -22.11 -18.02 15.10
CA ASP A 70 -22.57 -18.45 16.43
C ASP A 70 -22.84 -17.17 17.24
N ALA A 71 -24.12 -16.88 17.52
CA ALA A 71 -24.54 -15.64 18.17
C ALA A 71 -25.40 -15.89 19.41
N GLY A 72 -25.19 -15.05 20.43
CA GLY A 72 -26.06 -14.89 21.58
C GLY A 72 -27.16 -13.86 21.29
N VAL A 73 -28.28 -13.96 22.02
CA VAL A 73 -29.50 -13.12 21.99
C VAL A 73 -29.76 -12.41 20.65
N VAL A 74 -30.67 -13.00 19.88
CA VAL A 74 -31.19 -12.40 18.66
C VAL A 74 -32.45 -11.61 18.97
N GLU A 75 -32.39 -10.29 18.76
CA GLU A 75 -33.60 -9.47 18.72
C GLU A 75 -34.05 -9.31 17.27
N ILE A 76 -35.30 -9.70 16.98
CA ILE A 76 -35.93 -9.41 15.70
C ILE A 76 -36.67 -8.09 15.85
N ALA A 77 -36.02 -7.00 15.46
CA ALA A 77 -36.62 -5.66 15.39
C ALA A 77 -36.87 -5.29 13.93
N ASP A 78 -38.09 -4.87 13.60
CA ASP A 78 -38.45 -4.36 12.26
C ASP A 78 -38.06 -5.26 11.07
N LYS A 79 -38.21 -6.59 11.21
CA LYS A 79 -37.82 -7.61 10.21
C LYS A 79 -36.31 -7.64 9.91
N ARG A 80 -35.49 -7.06 10.78
CA ARG A 80 -34.03 -7.17 10.76
C ARG A 80 -33.61 -8.09 11.90
N LEU A 81 -32.66 -8.97 11.59
CA LEU A 81 -31.98 -9.78 12.59
C LEU A 81 -30.91 -8.90 13.22
N VAL A 82 -31.06 -8.52 14.50
CA VAL A 82 -30.02 -7.82 15.25
C VAL A 82 -29.32 -8.86 16.11
N LEU A 83 -28.06 -9.10 15.79
CA LEU A 83 -27.16 -9.94 16.59
C LEU A 83 -26.46 -9.01 17.58
N ALA A 84 -26.75 -9.14 18.87
CA ALA A 84 -26.16 -8.26 19.88
C ALA A 84 -24.72 -8.69 20.23
N GLU A 85 -24.46 -9.98 20.29
CA GLU A 85 -23.15 -10.56 20.59
C GLU A 85 -22.91 -11.77 19.70
N VAL A 86 -21.82 -11.75 18.94
CA VAL A 86 -21.41 -12.86 18.08
C VAL A 86 -20.11 -13.44 18.63
N SER A 87 -20.16 -14.70 19.05
CA SER A 87 -19.06 -15.41 19.72
C SER A 87 -18.22 -16.26 18.78
N ASP A 88 -18.63 -16.44 17.53
CA ASP A 88 -17.78 -16.99 16.47
C ASP A 88 -18.34 -16.58 15.11
N VAL A 89 -17.49 -16.08 14.22
CA VAL A 89 -17.81 -15.86 12.81
C VAL A 89 -16.77 -16.58 11.96
N ALA A 90 -17.22 -17.48 11.11
CA ALA A 90 -16.37 -18.13 10.13
C ALA A 90 -16.95 -17.97 8.71
N ALA A 91 -16.13 -17.55 7.76
CA ALA A 91 -16.48 -17.51 6.34
C ALA A 91 -15.44 -18.25 5.50
N HIS A 92 -15.91 -19.00 4.50
CA HIS A 92 -15.05 -19.68 3.52
C HIS A 92 -15.24 -19.08 2.13
N GLU A 93 -14.13 -18.83 1.45
CA GLU A 93 -14.06 -18.17 0.13
C GLU A 93 -14.84 -16.84 0.08
N LEU A 94 -14.53 -15.95 1.02
CA LEU A 94 -15.13 -14.62 1.05
C LEU A 94 -14.51 -13.76 -0.06
N SER A 95 -15.35 -13.10 -0.84
CA SER A 95 -14.95 -12.07 -1.81
C SER A 95 -15.71 -10.78 -1.56
N ILE A 96 -15.01 -9.66 -1.62
CA ILE A 96 -15.56 -8.31 -1.50
C ILE A 96 -15.02 -7.49 -2.67
N GLY A 97 -15.92 -7.00 -3.51
CA GLY A 97 -15.61 -6.19 -4.68
C GLY A 97 -16.22 -4.80 -4.58
N ARG A 98 -15.42 -3.78 -4.84
CA ARG A 98 -15.85 -2.41 -5.13
C ARG A 98 -15.16 -1.96 -6.42
N SER A 99 -15.68 -0.94 -7.11
CA SER A 99 -15.02 -0.42 -8.32
C SER A 99 -13.54 -0.13 -8.06
N GLY A 100 -12.66 -0.87 -8.74
CA GLY A 100 -11.20 -0.78 -8.60
C GLY A 100 -10.61 -1.52 -7.40
N THR A 101 -11.38 -2.22 -6.57
CA THR A 101 -10.87 -2.99 -5.41
C THR A 101 -11.50 -4.37 -5.38
N GLU A 102 -10.68 -5.40 -5.35
CA GLU A 102 -11.09 -6.79 -5.18
C GLU A 102 -10.35 -7.34 -3.96
N LEU A 103 -11.08 -7.86 -3.00
CA LEU A 103 -10.55 -8.56 -1.84
C LEU A 103 -11.13 -9.96 -1.82
N TRP A 104 -10.28 -10.94 -1.55
CA TRP A 104 -10.64 -12.34 -1.41
C TRP A 104 -9.90 -12.94 -0.24
N CYS A 105 -10.53 -13.84 0.51
CA CYS A 105 -9.82 -14.70 1.45
C CYS A 105 -10.40 -16.12 1.43
N THR A 106 -9.52 -17.09 1.70
CA THR A 106 -9.91 -18.51 1.77
C THR A 106 -10.71 -18.78 3.03
N GLU A 107 -10.23 -18.27 4.16
CA GLU A 107 -10.88 -18.41 5.46
C GLU A 107 -10.85 -17.05 6.16
N LEU A 108 -11.97 -16.68 6.78
CA LEU A 108 -12.06 -15.58 7.73
C LEU A 108 -12.64 -16.14 9.03
N GLY A 109 -11.99 -15.88 10.15
CA GLY A 109 -12.42 -16.26 11.48
C GLY A 109 -12.43 -15.04 12.41
N CYS A 110 -13.38 -14.95 13.32
CA CYS A 110 -13.43 -13.92 14.35
C CYS A 110 -13.96 -14.52 15.64
N GLN A 111 -13.19 -14.43 16.73
CA GLN A 111 -13.58 -15.01 18.02
C GLN A 111 -14.68 -14.22 18.71
N GLU A 112 -14.66 -12.90 18.57
CA GLU A 112 -15.72 -12.07 19.12
C GLU A 112 -15.97 -10.89 18.21
N LEU A 113 -17.24 -10.63 17.91
CA LEU A 113 -17.66 -9.47 17.15
C LEU A 113 -18.81 -8.79 17.90
N ARG A 114 -18.58 -7.54 18.32
CA ARG A 114 -19.55 -6.70 19.02
C ARG A 114 -19.82 -5.44 18.23
N PHE A 115 -21.08 -5.04 18.16
CA PHE A 115 -21.48 -3.78 17.54
C PHE A 115 -22.51 -3.06 18.42
N ASP A 116 -22.18 -1.86 18.88
CA ASP A 116 -23.06 -1.07 19.77
C ASP A 116 -23.85 0.03 19.05
N GLY A 117 -23.79 0.05 17.71
CA GLY A 117 -24.41 1.07 16.86
C GLY A 117 -23.43 2.11 16.32
N ARG A 118 -22.33 2.40 17.04
CA ARG A 118 -21.30 3.37 16.61
C ARG A 118 -19.91 2.76 16.59
N GLU A 119 -19.67 1.75 17.40
CA GLU A 119 -18.41 1.06 17.53
C GLU A 119 -18.58 -0.40 17.11
N LEU A 120 -17.70 -0.86 16.22
CA LEU A 120 -17.51 -2.26 15.87
C LEU A 120 -16.21 -2.72 16.50
N ARG A 121 -16.30 -3.70 17.40
CA ARG A 121 -15.14 -4.35 18.02
C ARG A 121 -15.04 -5.78 17.52
N ALA A 122 -13.87 -6.18 17.07
CA ALA A 122 -13.56 -7.53 16.66
C ALA A 122 -12.31 -8.03 17.40
N GLU A 123 -12.41 -9.19 18.05
CA GLU A 123 -11.29 -9.83 18.74
C GLU A 123 -10.90 -11.14 18.07
N GLY A 124 -9.60 -11.41 18.02
CA GLY A 124 -9.05 -12.62 17.45
C GLY A 124 -9.43 -12.82 15.98
N LEU A 125 -9.49 -11.73 15.21
CA LEU A 125 -9.78 -11.75 13.78
C LEU A 125 -8.61 -12.41 13.04
N ARG A 126 -8.90 -13.39 12.19
CA ARG A 126 -7.93 -14.12 11.39
C ARG A 126 -8.40 -14.23 9.96
N ALA A 127 -7.54 -13.97 9.00
CA ALA A 127 -7.81 -14.24 7.59
C ALA A 127 -6.68 -15.08 7.00
N ARG A 128 -7.01 -16.10 6.21
CA ARG A 128 -6.02 -16.95 5.52
C ARG A 128 -6.19 -16.90 4.02
N GLY A 129 -5.05 -16.98 3.32
CA GLY A 129 -4.99 -16.83 1.87
C GLY A 129 -5.65 -15.53 1.44
N LEU A 130 -5.34 -14.43 2.13
CA LEU A 130 -5.90 -13.12 1.83
C LEU A 130 -5.23 -12.61 0.56
N TRP A 131 -6.06 -12.19 -0.40
CA TRP A 131 -5.64 -11.60 -1.65
C TRP A 131 -6.39 -10.28 -1.84
N LEU A 132 -5.66 -9.22 -2.15
CA LEU A 132 -6.19 -7.89 -2.41
C LEU A 132 -5.64 -7.42 -3.75
N LYS A 133 -6.50 -6.88 -4.60
CA LYS A 133 -6.11 -6.14 -5.79
C LYS A 133 -6.80 -4.79 -5.80
N GLN A 134 -6.00 -3.74 -5.85
CA GLN A 134 -6.43 -2.37 -6.00
C GLN A 134 -5.95 -1.84 -7.35
N THR A 135 -6.87 -1.55 -8.26
CA THR A 135 -6.61 -0.67 -9.39
C THR A 135 -6.44 0.75 -8.89
N LEU A 136 -5.30 1.35 -9.20
CA LEU A 136 -4.97 2.73 -8.87
C LEU A 136 -5.33 3.57 -10.11
N GLY A 137 -6.31 4.45 -9.95
CA GLY A 137 -6.78 5.27 -11.06
C GLY A 137 -5.68 6.23 -11.54
N SER A 138 -5.47 6.31 -12.86
CA SER A 138 -4.68 7.37 -13.49
C SER A 138 -5.41 8.72 -13.51
N ASP A 139 -6.66 8.75 -13.02
CA ASP A 139 -7.55 9.89 -13.08
C ASP A 139 -7.00 11.09 -12.31
N ARG A 140 -6.54 12.09 -13.06
CA ARG A 140 -6.02 13.37 -12.55
C ARG A 140 -7.00 14.07 -11.61
N GLU A 141 -8.30 13.78 -11.69
CA GLU A 141 -9.33 14.39 -10.86
C GLU A 141 -9.37 13.84 -9.43
N SER A 142 -8.96 12.58 -9.20
CA SER A 142 -8.88 12.00 -7.85
C SER A 142 -7.80 12.63 -6.96
N ARG A 143 -6.89 13.43 -7.56
CA ARG A 143 -5.76 14.10 -6.88
C ARG A 143 -6.14 15.30 -6.00
N ARG A 144 -7.40 15.74 -6.00
CA ARG A 144 -7.80 16.97 -5.29
C ARG A 144 -7.97 16.81 -3.78
N SER A 145 -8.04 15.58 -3.26
CA SER A 145 -8.10 15.34 -1.81
C SER A 145 -6.81 14.69 -1.35
N PRO A 146 -5.97 15.38 -0.54
CA PRO A 146 -4.84 14.72 0.11
C PRO A 146 -5.37 13.55 0.93
N SER A 147 -4.87 12.34 0.65
CA SER A 147 -5.28 11.16 1.40
C SER A 147 -4.82 11.29 2.85
N ALA A 148 -5.76 11.15 3.79
CA ALA A 148 -5.51 11.17 5.24
C ALA A 148 -4.39 10.19 5.67
N LEU A 149 -4.17 9.12 4.89
CA LEU A 149 -3.20 8.05 5.15
C LEU A 149 -1.76 8.36 4.69
N ARG A 150 -1.45 9.59 4.29
CA ARG A 150 -0.06 9.95 3.97
C ARG A 150 0.73 10.17 5.26
N PRO A 151 1.97 9.65 5.36
CA PRO A 151 2.88 10.04 6.43
C PRO A 151 3.10 11.55 6.48
N THR A 152 3.19 12.13 7.67
CA THR A 152 3.62 13.53 7.88
C THR A 152 5.14 13.67 7.75
N SER A 153 5.88 12.62 8.11
CA SER A 153 7.33 12.50 7.93
C SER A 153 7.72 11.09 7.51
N PHE A 154 8.96 10.95 7.05
CA PHE A 154 9.55 9.66 6.67
C PHE A 154 10.65 9.23 7.65
N ASP A 155 10.65 9.74 8.89
CA ASP A 155 11.69 9.46 9.89
C ASP A 155 11.78 7.98 10.27
N PHE A 156 10.73 7.18 10.00
CA PHE A 156 10.79 5.74 10.17
C PHE A 156 11.87 5.08 9.30
N LEU A 157 12.25 5.71 8.17
CA LEU A 157 13.32 5.23 7.31
C LEU A 157 14.69 5.27 8.00
N ASP A 158 14.86 6.08 9.05
CA ASP A 158 16.10 6.15 9.85
C ASP A 158 16.33 4.90 10.70
N ARG A 159 15.31 4.03 10.82
CA ARG A 159 15.42 2.73 11.51
C ARG A 159 15.60 1.55 10.55
N LEU A 160 15.78 1.83 9.26
CA LEU A 160 15.97 0.82 8.25
C LEU A 160 17.42 0.34 8.27
N HIS A 161 17.62 -0.97 8.17
CA HIS A 161 18.95 -1.58 8.03
C HIS A 161 18.95 -2.55 6.87
N GLY A 162 20.10 -2.75 6.23
CA GLY A 162 20.27 -3.79 5.23
C GLY A 162 21.09 -3.33 4.04
N ARG A 163 20.62 -3.62 2.83
CA ARG A 163 21.31 -3.26 1.60
C ARG A 163 20.35 -3.03 0.45
N LEU A 164 20.80 -2.22 -0.50
CA LEU A 164 20.19 -1.99 -1.79
C LEU A 164 21.22 -2.28 -2.88
N ASP A 165 20.90 -3.24 -3.74
CA ASP A 165 21.66 -3.61 -4.93
C ASP A 165 20.86 -3.19 -6.16
N ALA A 166 21.46 -2.43 -7.08
CA ALA A 166 20.79 -1.97 -8.28
C ALA A 166 21.71 -1.94 -9.51
N ASP A 167 21.23 -2.49 -10.63
CA ASP A 167 21.83 -2.31 -11.96
C ASP A 167 21.02 -1.24 -12.69
N VAL A 168 21.55 -0.01 -12.80
CA VAL A 168 20.87 1.14 -13.43
C VAL A 168 21.54 1.45 -14.76
N GLU A 169 20.78 1.32 -15.83
CA GLU A 169 21.16 1.74 -17.15
C GLU A 169 20.63 3.14 -17.47
N ILE A 170 21.48 3.98 -18.07
CA ILE A 170 21.14 5.35 -18.47
C ILE A 170 21.41 5.50 -19.96
N ASP A 171 20.41 5.99 -20.72
CA ASP A 171 20.52 6.35 -22.14
C ASP A 171 20.40 7.87 -22.31
N TYR A 172 21.44 8.47 -22.88
CA TYR A 172 21.53 9.91 -23.08
C TYR A 172 22.31 10.26 -24.34
N ASP A 173 22.07 11.44 -24.91
CA ASP A 173 22.86 12.04 -26.00
C ASP A 173 23.43 13.38 -25.55
N ALA A 174 24.76 13.48 -25.56
CA ALA A 174 25.45 14.72 -25.28
C ALA A 174 26.18 15.21 -26.53
N LYS A 175 26.10 16.51 -26.81
CA LYS A 175 26.53 17.13 -28.09
C LYS A 175 27.96 16.78 -28.54
N VAL A 176 28.87 16.52 -27.61
CA VAL A 176 30.29 16.25 -27.90
C VAL A 176 30.58 14.75 -28.05
N ILE A 177 29.88 13.90 -27.30
CA ILE A 177 30.15 12.45 -27.20
C ILE A 177 29.11 11.58 -27.91
N GLY A 178 28.00 12.18 -28.37
CA GLY A 178 26.87 11.52 -29.00
C GLY A 178 25.99 10.74 -28.02
N ARG A 179 25.13 9.87 -28.58
CA ARG A 179 24.29 8.95 -27.80
C ARG A 179 25.13 7.86 -27.14
N ARG A 180 24.89 7.64 -25.86
CA ARG A 180 25.59 6.68 -24.99
C ARG A 180 24.57 5.95 -24.12
N ARG A 181 24.91 4.69 -23.85
CA ARG A 181 24.17 3.80 -22.95
C ARG A 181 25.17 3.16 -22.01
N ALA A 182 24.96 3.30 -20.71
CA ALA A 182 25.88 2.81 -19.70
C ALA A 182 25.10 2.15 -18.55
N VAL A 183 25.61 1.02 -18.05
CA VAL A 183 25.06 0.29 -16.90
C VAL A 183 25.93 0.55 -15.68
N HIS A 184 25.30 0.98 -14.59
CA HIS A 184 25.90 1.32 -13.30
C HIS A 184 25.44 0.32 -12.25
N LYS A 185 26.41 -0.24 -11.53
CA LYS A 185 26.14 -1.19 -10.46
C LYS A 185 26.28 -0.51 -9.12
N PHE A 186 25.19 -0.48 -8.37
CA PHE A 186 25.15 0.08 -7.04
C PHE A 186 25.05 -1.03 -6.02
N HIS A 187 25.92 -0.94 -5.02
CA HIS A 187 25.91 -1.79 -3.83
C HIS A 187 25.93 -0.85 -2.63
N LEU A 188 24.75 -0.57 -2.09
CA LEU A 188 24.52 0.47 -1.09
C LEU A 188 24.09 -0.18 0.23
N PRO A 189 25.02 -0.37 1.18
CA PRO A 189 24.66 -0.73 2.55
C PRO A 189 23.82 0.38 3.16
N ILE A 190 22.76 -0.01 3.86
CA ILE A 190 21.91 0.86 4.66
C ILE A 190 22.18 0.52 6.12
N SER A 191 22.59 1.50 6.91
CA SER A 191 22.86 1.33 8.33
C SER A 191 22.26 2.50 9.10
N ASP A 192 21.37 2.21 10.03
CA ASP A 192 20.63 3.23 10.79
C ASP A 192 19.97 4.23 9.84
N GLY A 193 19.34 3.68 8.80
CA GLY A 193 18.63 4.41 7.75
C GLY A 193 19.45 5.45 7.02
N SER A 194 20.77 5.26 6.93
CA SER A 194 21.66 6.11 6.15
C SER A 194 22.49 5.30 5.16
N ILE A 195 22.87 5.96 4.07
CA ILE A 195 23.72 5.42 3.02
C ILE A 195 25.00 6.26 2.89
N ASP A 196 26.04 5.65 2.35
CA ASP A 196 27.28 6.33 1.96
C ASP A 196 27.11 6.92 0.55
N TYR A 197 26.97 8.25 0.47
CA TYR A 197 26.73 8.91 -0.82
C TYR A 197 27.99 8.98 -1.69
N ARG A 198 29.20 8.84 -1.11
CA ARG A 198 30.44 8.74 -1.88
C ARG A 198 30.54 7.41 -2.63
N ARG A 199 29.95 6.33 -2.07
CA ARG A 199 29.79 5.06 -2.80
C ARG A 199 28.81 5.19 -3.96
N LEU A 200 27.73 5.95 -3.77
CA LEU A 200 26.77 6.24 -4.83
C LEU A 200 27.48 6.98 -5.98
N GLU A 201 28.23 8.04 -5.66
CA GLU A 201 29.06 8.78 -6.61
C GLU A 201 30.09 7.87 -7.31
N SER A 202 30.82 7.04 -6.56
CA SER A 202 31.78 6.08 -7.13
C SER A 202 31.12 5.06 -8.07
N GLY A 203 29.87 4.67 -7.84
CA GLY A 203 29.10 3.80 -8.75
C GLY A 203 28.74 4.50 -10.07
N LEU A 204 28.64 5.82 -10.04
CA LEU A 204 28.42 6.68 -11.21
C LEU A 204 29.70 6.99 -11.97
N ALA A 205 30.90 6.77 -11.40
CA ALA A 205 32.18 7.14 -12.01
C ALA A 205 32.42 6.57 -13.42
N HIS A 206 31.72 5.49 -13.80
CA HIS A 206 31.80 4.91 -15.15
C HIS A 206 31.03 5.70 -16.22
N LEU A 207 30.20 6.69 -15.85
CA LEU A 207 29.71 7.74 -16.74
C LEU A 207 30.88 8.68 -17.07
N GLU A 208 31.79 8.23 -17.94
CA GLU A 208 32.94 8.97 -18.49
C GLU A 208 33.47 10.05 -17.51
N ASN A 209 33.98 9.65 -16.33
CA ASN A 209 34.59 10.50 -15.30
C ASN A 209 33.97 11.90 -15.11
N SER A 210 32.99 11.99 -14.20
CA SER A 210 32.63 13.18 -13.41
C SER A 210 31.40 13.97 -13.81
N VAL A 211 30.59 13.60 -14.81
CA VAL A 211 29.43 14.45 -15.21
C VAL A 211 28.49 14.77 -14.05
N ILE A 212 28.41 13.92 -13.03
CA ILE A 212 27.61 14.12 -11.82
C ILE A 212 28.52 14.02 -10.60
N ASP A 213 28.49 15.05 -9.76
CA ASP A 213 29.17 15.09 -8.46
C ASP A 213 28.15 15.23 -7.32
N ILE A 214 28.45 14.64 -6.16
CA ILE A 214 27.65 14.75 -4.93
C ILE A 214 28.51 15.39 -3.84
N GLU A 215 28.32 16.68 -3.61
CA GLU A 215 29.14 17.44 -2.68
C GLU A 215 28.33 18.13 -1.57
N LEU A 216 29.04 18.52 -0.50
CA LEU A 216 28.50 19.29 0.60
C LEU A 216 28.80 20.78 0.36
N ASP A 217 27.79 21.55 0.00
CA ASP A 217 27.86 23.01 -0.15
C ASP A 217 27.20 23.71 1.05
N GLY A 218 28.02 24.21 1.97
CA GLY A 218 27.53 24.95 3.13
C GLY A 218 26.67 24.10 4.07
N ASP A 219 25.35 24.29 4.02
CA ASP A 219 24.32 23.59 4.79
C ASP A 219 23.45 22.67 3.90
N ARG A 220 23.93 22.33 2.71
CA ARG A 220 23.22 21.52 1.72
C ARG A 220 24.09 20.40 1.19
N LEU A 221 23.49 19.23 0.98
CA LEU A 221 24.06 18.26 0.05
C LEU A 221 23.54 18.61 -1.35
N ILE A 222 24.41 18.66 -2.34
CA ILE A 222 24.01 18.97 -3.71
C ILE A 222 24.44 17.85 -4.64
N VAL A 223 23.60 17.58 -5.65
CA VAL A 223 24.01 16.85 -6.84
C VAL A 223 24.19 17.89 -7.92
N GLU A 224 25.41 18.05 -8.40
CA GLU A 224 25.72 18.97 -9.47
C GLU A 224 26.23 18.26 -10.71
N LYS A 225 26.13 18.97 -11.83
CA LYS A 225 26.78 18.55 -13.06
C LYS A 225 28.22 19.07 -13.04
N ASP A 226 29.23 18.22 -13.24
CA ASP A 226 30.62 18.66 -13.38
C ASP A 226 31.26 18.06 -14.64
N LEU A 227 31.27 18.82 -15.75
CA LEU A 227 31.93 18.34 -16.97
C LEU A 227 33.41 18.75 -16.98
N PRO A 228 34.36 17.80 -16.85
CA PRO A 228 35.76 18.14 -16.96
C PRO A 228 35.99 18.77 -18.35
N LEU A 229 36.67 19.92 -18.38
CA LEU A 229 37.01 20.73 -19.55
C LEU A 229 35.95 21.75 -20.03
N ILE A 230 34.76 21.82 -19.41
CA ILE A 230 33.81 22.92 -19.67
C ILE A 230 33.81 23.86 -18.45
N PRO A 231 34.61 24.93 -18.45
CA PRO A 231 34.52 25.93 -17.39
C PRO A 231 33.07 26.46 -17.37
N PHE A 232 32.48 26.56 -16.17
CA PHE A 232 31.13 27.08 -15.89
C PHE A 232 29.93 26.12 -16.01
N ASP A 233 30.11 24.79 -15.89
CA ASP A 233 28.98 23.86 -15.89
C ASP A 233 28.57 23.30 -14.51
N ASN A 234 28.97 23.92 -13.38
CA ASN A 234 28.52 23.62 -12.00
C ASN A 234 27.03 23.93 -11.80
N THR A 235 26.19 23.26 -12.58
CA THR A 235 24.75 23.40 -12.51
C THR A 235 24.26 22.43 -11.45
N THR A 236 23.86 22.95 -10.30
CA THR A 236 23.14 22.18 -9.30
C THR A 236 21.87 21.59 -9.93
N LEU A 237 21.77 20.26 -9.91
CA LEU A 237 20.64 19.50 -10.45
C LEU A 237 19.60 19.28 -9.34
N LEU A 238 20.07 18.88 -8.16
CA LEU A 238 19.28 18.64 -6.96
C LEU A 238 20.02 19.20 -5.75
N SER A 239 19.29 19.62 -4.74
CA SER A 239 19.86 19.99 -3.45
C SER A 239 18.98 19.54 -2.30
N TRP A 240 19.59 19.11 -1.21
CA TRP A 240 18.93 18.73 0.03
C TRP A 240 19.39 19.65 1.16
N PRO A 241 18.49 20.45 1.76
CA PRO A 241 18.85 21.22 2.96
C PRO A 241 19.15 20.26 4.12
N LEU A 242 20.21 20.54 4.87
CA LEU A 242 20.64 19.70 5.99
C LEU A 242 20.46 20.44 7.32
N THR A 243 19.97 19.72 8.34
CA THR A 243 20.08 20.21 9.72
C THR A 243 21.55 20.16 10.20
N PRO A 244 21.92 20.82 11.31
CA PRO A 244 23.27 20.74 11.87
C PRO A 244 23.75 19.29 12.12
N GLU A 245 22.86 18.41 12.57
CA GLU A 245 23.15 17.00 12.81
C GLU A 245 23.37 16.23 11.50
N GLU A 246 22.54 16.51 10.49
CA GLU A 246 22.67 15.89 9.17
C GLU A 246 23.90 16.38 8.42
N LYS A 247 24.28 17.64 8.62
CA LYS A 247 25.55 18.17 8.09
C LYS A 247 26.74 17.42 8.68
N GLN A 248 26.76 17.20 10.01
CA GLN A 248 27.82 16.41 10.63
C GLN A 248 27.87 14.99 10.07
N LEU A 249 26.71 14.37 9.82
CA LEU A 249 26.63 13.08 9.16
C LEU A 249 27.17 13.14 7.71
N ALA A 250 26.81 14.17 6.96
CA ALA A 250 27.27 14.39 5.59
C ALA A 250 28.79 14.62 5.50
N GLU A 251 29.39 15.31 6.47
CA GLU A 251 30.85 15.47 6.55
C GLU A 251 31.58 14.10 6.62
N THR A 252 30.93 13.08 7.19
CA THR A 252 31.43 11.69 7.21
C THR A 252 31.19 10.90 5.92
N GLY A 253 30.55 11.49 4.91
CA GLY A 253 30.19 10.85 3.64
C GLY A 253 28.85 10.11 3.67
N ARG A 254 27.98 10.38 4.65
CA ARG A 254 26.71 9.66 4.85
C ARG A 254 25.50 10.59 4.80
N ILE A 255 24.36 10.09 4.36
CA ILE A 255 23.08 10.82 4.34
C ILE A 255 21.93 9.91 4.77
N ARG A 256 20.96 10.47 5.50
CA ARG A 256 19.72 9.79 5.92
C ARG A 256 18.83 9.51 4.70
N LEU A 257 18.20 8.35 4.65
CA LEU A 257 17.25 7.98 3.61
C LEU A 257 16.02 8.90 3.61
N ALA A 258 15.52 9.27 4.79
CA ALA A 258 14.42 10.22 4.92
C ALA A 258 14.73 11.55 4.21
N ARG A 259 15.97 12.04 4.34
CA ARG A 259 16.42 13.29 3.70
C ARG A 259 16.39 13.19 2.17
N LEU A 260 16.64 12.03 1.58
CA LEU A 260 16.64 11.87 0.11
C LEU A 260 15.28 12.14 -0.53
N LEU A 261 14.18 12.06 0.24
CA LEU A 261 12.82 12.35 -0.22
C LEU A 261 12.51 13.85 -0.28
N ASP A 262 13.29 14.68 0.43
CA ASP A 262 13.08 16.13 0.55
C ASP A 262 14.03 16.93 -0.36
N PHE A 263 14.11 16.57 -1.65
CA PHE A 263 14.97 17.27 -2.60
C PHE A 263 14.33 18.57 -3.11
N GLU A 264 15.17 19.58 -3.35
CA GLU A 264 14.82 20.81 -4.05
C GLU A 264 15.41 20.77 -5.46
N ILE A 265 14.62 21.17 -6.46
CA ILE A 265 15.12 21.45 -7.81
C ILE A 265 15.39 22.96 -7.90
N PRO A 266 16.65 23.38 -8.14
CA PRO A 266 16.98 24.79 -8.26
C PRO A 266 16.13 25.48 -9.35
N LYS A 267 15.54 26.63 -8.99
CA LYS A 267 14.80 27.44 -9.97
C LYS A 267 15.79 28.05 -10.96
N LYS A 268 15.50 27.92 -12.26
CA LYS A 268 16.27 28.61 -13.28
C LYS A 268 16.20 30.13 -13.04
N PRO A 269 17.32 30.87 -13.09
CA PRO A 269 17.31 32.31 -12.90
C PRO A 269 16.40 32.97 -13.95
N GLU A 270 15.43 33.75 -13.47
CA GLU A 270 14.49 34.47 -14.33
C GLU A 270 15.24 35.42 -15.28
N GLY A 271 14.87 35.41 -16.56
CA GLY A 271 15.41 36.35 -17.57
C GLY A 271 16.59 35.84 -18.40
N LYS A 272 17.21 34.70 -18.08
CA LYS A 272 18.18 34.06 -19.01
C LYS A 272 17.43 33.18 -20.01
N LYS A 273 17.57 33.46 -21.31
CA LYS A 273 17.06 32.57 -22.36
C LYS A 273 17.65 31.16 -22.15
N PRO A 274 16.84 30.09 -22.22
CA PRO A 274 17.35 28.74 -22.05
C PRO A 274 18.38 28.49 -23.15
N ALA A 275 19.63 28.23 -22.74
CA ALA A 275 20.63 27.70 -23.66
C ALA A 275 20.09 26.39 -24.24
N LYS A 276 20.41 26.11 -25.51
CA LYS A 276 20.08 24.80 -26.09
C LYS A 276 20.70 23.73 -25.18
N PRO A 277 19.93 22.73 -24.74
CA PRO A 277 20.44 21.71 -23.84
C PRO A 277 21.63 21.01 -24.53
N SER A 278 22.76 20.93 -23.82
CA SER A 278 23.94 20.20 -24.28
C SER A 278 23.78 18.68 -24.14
N PHE A 279 22.68 18.25 -23.52
CA PHE A 279 22.38 16.90 -23.08
C PHE A 279 20.88 16.60 -23.29
N THR A 280 20.58 15.48 -23.93
CA THR A 280 19.22 14.94 -24.10
C THR A 280 19.14 13.62 -23.37
N PHE A 281 18.23 13.50 -22.41
CA PHE A 281 17.95 12.25 -21.70
C PHE A 281 16.91 11.43 -22.48
N TYR A 282 17.22 10.18 -22.77
CA TYR A 282 16.29 9.26 -23.43
C TYR A 282 15.61 8.35 -22.43
N GLY A 283 16.33 7.86 -21.43
CA GLY A 283 15.73 6.99 -20.44
C GLY A 283 16.64 6.56 -19.31
N VAL A 284 16.01 6.00 -18.28
CA VAL A 284 16.63 5.25 -17.19
C VAL A 284 15.92 3.92 -17.07
N MET A 285 16.70 2.85 -16.93
CA MET A 285 16.20 1.52 -16.66
C MET A 285 16.92 0.96 -15.45
N ILE A 286 16.17 0.45 -14.47
CA ILE A 286 16.71 -0.36 -13.39
C ILE A 286 16.43 -1.81 -13.78
N GLU A 287 17.43 -2.50 -14.32
CA GLU A 287 17.28 -3.88 -14.81
C GLU A 287 17.10 -4.87 -13.66
N LYS A 288 17.83 -4.62 -12.56
CA LYS A 288 17.77 -5.41 -11.34
C LYS A 288 17.73 -4.45 -10.18
N LEU A 289 16.61 -4.42 -9.48
CA LEU A 289 16.53 -3.89 -8.14
C LEU A 289 16.44 -5.07 -7.18
N ALA A 290 17.30 -5.11 -6.17
CA ALA A 290 17.23 -6.06 -5.08
C ALA A 290 17.54 -5.33 -3.77
N ALA A 291 16.58 -5.23 -2.86
CA ALA A 291 16.82 -4.74 -1.51
C ALA A 291 16.55 -5.86 -0.51
N SER A 292 17.34 -5.91 0.56
CA SER A 292 17.09 -6.75 1.73
C SER A 292 17.14 -5.84 2.94
N LEU A 293 16.00 -5.65 3.59
CA LEU A 293 15.78 -4.59 4.57
C LEU A 293 15.15 -5.14 5.85
N THR A 294 15.61 -4.65 6.99
CA THR A 294 15.03 -4.89 8.30
C THR A 294 14.56 -3.57 8.87
N LEU A 295 13.36 -3.55 9.43
CA LEU A 295 12.81 -2.39 10.11
C LEU A 295 12.60 -2.71 11.59
N LEU A 296 13.43 -2.11 12.43
CA LEU A 296 13.40 -2.31 13.87
C LEU A 296 12.11 -1.73 14.48
N SER A 297 11.74 -2.21 15.67
CA SER A 297 10.56 -1.75 16.39
C SER A 297 10.69 -0.30 16.86
N GLY A 298 9.54 0.31 17.17
CA GLY A 298 9.45 1.62 17.82
C GLY A 298 9.60 2.81 16.88
N ALA A 299 9.62 2.59 15.57
CA ALA A 299 9.31 3.66 14.62
C ALA A 299 7.81 3.96 14.67
N VAL A 300 7.45 5.24 14.58
CA VAL A 300 6.06 5.69 14.53
C VAL A 300 5.88 6.49 13.25
N VAL A 301 4.84 6.15 12.49
CA VAL A 301 4.41 6.89 11.32
C VAL A 301 3.17 7.69 11.70
N GLU A 302 3.33 9.01 11.80
CA GLU A 302 2.20 9.91 11.99
C GLU A 302 1.55 10.22 10.64
N LEU A 303 0.22 10.30 10.61
CA LEU A 303 -0.54 10.48 9.38
C LEU A 303 -1.11 11.90 9.26
N ILE A 304 -1.17 12.45 8.04
CA ILE A 304 -1.66 13.81 7.77
C ILE A 304 -3.10 13.99 8.28
N GLY A 305 -3.94 12.96 8.19
CA GLY A 305 -5.32 12.98 8.69
C GLY A 305 -5.46 12.74 10.19
N GLY A 306 -4.34 12.65 10.92
CA GLY A 306 -4.31 12.19 12.31
C GLY A 306 -4.21 10.67 12.43
N GLY A 307 -3.79 10.23 13.61
CA GLY A 307 -3.50 8.83 13.92
C GLY A 307 -2.03 8.46 13.75
N LYS A 308 -1.69 7.31 14.33
CA LYS A 308 -0.33 6.81 14.40
C LYS A 308 -0.30 5.33 14.02
N ILE A 309 0.69 4.97 13.21
CA ILE A 309 1.03 3.57 12.94
C ILE A 309 2.36 3.31 13.63
N GLU A 310 2.35 2.40 14.61
CA GLU A 310 3.56 1.89 15.22
C GLU A 310 4.11 0.76 14.37
N LEU A 311 5.39 0.87 14.01
CA LEU A 311 6.09 -0.15 13.26
C LEU A 311 6.69 -1.13 14.28
N GLY A 312 6.18 -2.36 14.26
CA GLY A 312 6.42 -3.36 15.30
C GLY A 312 5.28 -3.41 16.32
N CYS A 313 5.27 -4.46 17.14
CA CYS A 313 4.32 -4.62 18.23
C CYS A 313 5.05 -5.23 19.44
N GLY A 314 5.14 -4.46 20.54
CA GLY A 314 5.98 -4.81 21.69
C GLY A 314 7.46 -4.91 21.31
N ASP A 315 8.12 -6.00 21.69
CA ASP A 315 9.55 -6.23 21.40
C ASP A 315 9.80 -6.83 20.00
N LYS A 316 8.75 -7.05 19.20
CA LYS A 316 8.90 -7.62 17.85
C LYS A 316 9.21 -6.52 16.83
N PRO A 317 10.22 -6.72 15.95
CA PRO A 317 10.48 -5.78 14.85
C PRO A 317 9.29 -5.70 13.91
N ALA A 318 9.17 -4.55 13.25
CA ALA A 318 8.10 -4.30 12.29
C ALA A 318 8.20 -5.23 11.10
N VAL A 319 9.42 -5.36 10.57
CA VAL A 319 9.70 -6.19 9.41
C VAL A 319 11.05 -6.87 9.60
N ARG A 320 11.07 -8.19 9.42
CA ARG A 320 12.30 -8.98 9.28
C ARG A 320 12.44 -9.39 7.82
N ASP A 321 13.59 -9.06 7.24
CA ASP A 321 13.97 -9.52 5.90
C ASP A 321 12.96 -9.15 4.79
N LEU A 322 12.59 -7.87 4.70
CA LEU A 322 11.88 -7.34 3.53
C LEU A 322 12.78 -7.46 2.31
N GLU A 323 12.34 -8.24 1.34
CA GLU A 323 12.97 -8.33 0.03
C GLU A 323 12.17 -7.49 -0.97
N LEU A 324 12.83 -6.53 -1.62
CA LEU A 324 12.25 -5.79 -2.74
C LEU A 324 12.98 -6.23 -4.01
N VAL A 325 12.25 -6.79 -4.96
CA VAL A 325 12.76 -7.10 -6.29
C VAL A 325 11.94 -6.42 -7.37
N GLY A 326 12.56 -6.02 -8.46
CA GLY A 326 11.80 -5.44 -9.56
C GLY A 326 12.66 -4.82 -10.64
N HIS A 327 11.96 -4.24 -11.59
CA HIS A 327 12.55 -3.43 -12.64
C HIS A 327 11.77 -2.14 -12.82
N LEU A 328 12.50 -1.08 -13.15
CA LEU A 328 11.95 0.21 -13.53
C LEU A 328 12.37 0.48 -14.96
N SER A 329 11.46 0.93 -15.81
CA SER A 329 11.79 1.36 -17.15
C SER A 329 11.10 2.69 -17.42
N TYR A 330 11.90 3.70 -17.74
CA TYR A 330 11.43 4.92 -18.34
C TYR A 330 12.28 5.18 -19.56
N HIS A 331 11.67 5.12 -20.75
CA HIS A 331 12.35 5.44 -22.00
C HIS A 331 11.41 6.20 -22.93
N ARG A 332 11.85 7.36 -23.41
CA ARG A 332 11.02 8.30 -24.17
C ARG A 332 10.55 7.74 -25.51
N GLU A 333 11.36 6.92 -26.17
CA GLU A 333 11.08 6.39 -27.50
C GLU A 333 10.48 4.99 -27.47
N ASP A 334 10.62 4.29 -26.35
CA ASP A 334 10.18 2.90 -26.17
C ASP A 334 9.69 2.70 -24.73
N PRO A 335 8.57 3.35 -24.37
CA PRO A 335 8.06 3.28 -23.02
C PRO A 335 7.60 1.86 -22.69
N GLN A 336 7.96 1.38 -21.50
CA GLN A 336 7.60 0.06 -21.01
C GLN A 336 7.03 0.18 -19.59
N PRO A 337 6.03 -0.64 -19.20
CA PRO A 337 5.54 -0.66 -17.83
C PRO A 337 6.64 -1.12 -16.87
N SER A 338 6.55 -0.69 -15.62
CA SER A 338 7.46 -1.10 -14.55
C SER A 338 6.75 -1.97 -13.52
N ARG A 339 7.50 -2.84 -12.85
CA ARG A 339 6.94 -3.73 -11.83
C ARG A 339 7.90 -3.95 -10.67
N PHE A 340 7.37 -3.82 -9.46
CA PHE A 340 8.05 -4.15 -8.22
C PHE A 340 7.28 -5.23 -7.48
N GLU A 341 8.02 -6.10 -6.81
CA GLU A 341 7.54 -7.14 -5.93
C GLU A 341 8.26 -7.01 -4.59
N VAL A 342 7.48 -6.89 -3.52
CA VAL A 342 7.95 -6.87 -2.14
C VAL A 342 7.55 -8.20 -1.52
N LEU A 343 8.51 -8.91 -0.95
CA LEU A 343 8.30 -10.10 -0.15
C LEU A 343 8.68 -9.76 1.29
N CYS A 344 7.80 -10.09 2.22
CA CYS A 344 7.94 -9.80 3.63
C CYS A 344 7.48 -11.03 4.41
N PRO A 345 8.42 -11.88 4.88
CA PRO A 345 8.07 -13.11 5.58
C PRO A 345 7.23 -12.87 6.84
N GLU A 346 7.51 -11.77 7.55
CA GLU A 346 6.82 -11.40 8.79
C GLU A 346 6.67 -9.87 8.86
N LEU A 347 5.42 -9.40 8.96
CA LEU A 347 5.05 -8.02 9.20
C LEU A 347 4.29 -7.90 10.53
N ASN A 348 4.77 -7.04 11.43
CA ASN A 348 4.10 -6.69 12.68
C ASN A 348 3.83 -5.18 12.72
N LEU A 349 2.58 -4.78 12.91
CA LEU A 349 2.17 -3.39 12.98
C LEU A 349 1.25 -3.15 14.18
N GLY A 350 1.46 -2.04 14.87
CA GLY A 350 0.49 -1.43 15.76
C GLY A 350 -0.18 -0.24 15.06
N ALA A 351 -1.43 0.06 15.38
CA ALA A 351 -2.01 1.34 15.03
C ALA A 351 -2.91 1.88 16.14
N GLU A 352 -2.91 3.20 16.28
CA GLU A 352 -3.73 3.93 17.24
C GLU A 352 -4.40 5.12 16.56
N SER A 353 -5.72 5.22 16.74
CA SER A 353 -6.56 6.36 16.31
C SER A 353 -6.41 6.73 14.82
N VAL A 354 -6.27 5.75 13.93
CA VAL A 354 -6.07 5.98 12.49
C VAL A 354 -7.40 6.27 11.79
N SER A 355 -7.52 7.46 11.20
CA SER A 355 -8.72 7.85 10.46
C SER A 355 -8.72 7.31 9.03
N VAL A 356 -9.74 6.54 8.66
CA VAL A 356 -9.97 5.97 7.33
C VAL A 356 -11.33 6.43 6.80
N GLY A 357 -11.34 7.52 6.05
CA GLY A 357 -12.58 8.11 5.52
C GLY A 357 -13.46 8.67 6.65
N GLN A 358 -14.63 8.07 6.88
CA GLN A 358 -15.53 8.41 7.98
C GLN A 358 -15.37 7.50 9.20
N MET A 359 -14.40 6.58 9.18
CA MET A 359 -14.16 5.64 10.27
C MET A 359 -12.87 6.01 11.01
N THR A 360 -12.83 5.74 12.31
CA THR A 360 -11.60 5.82 13.10
C THR A 360 -11.26 4.43 13.62
N LEU A 361 -10.09 3.94 13.26
CA LEU A 361 -9.47 2.75 13.82
C LEU A 361 -8.89 3.11 15.19
N GLY A 362 -9.51 2.62 16.27
CA GLY A 362 -9.12 2.91 17.65
C GLY A 362 -7.78 2.28 18.01
N GLN A 363 -7.75 0.96 18.11
CA GLN A 363 -6.53 0.19 18.36
C GLN A 363 -6.46 -0.97 17.37
N LEU A 364 -5.25 -1.29 16.94
CA LEU A 364 -4.93 -2.41 16.07
C LEU A 364 -3.58 -3.01 16.49
N ALA A 365 -3.54 -4.32 16.69
CA ALA A 365 -2.32 -5.11 16.70
C ALA A 365 -2.41 -6.13 15.57
N LEU A 366 -1.61 -5.96 14.53
CA LEU A 366 -1.64 -6.73 13.29
C LEU A 366 -0.34 -7.51 13.13
N ALA A 367 -0.48 -8.81 12.86
CA ALA A 367 0.60 -9.67 12.40
C ALA A 367 0.20 -10.32 11.07
N ALA A 368 1.08 -10.23 10.09
CA ALA A 368 0.91 -10.88 8.78
C ALA A 368 2.14 -11.72 8.47
N ASP A 369 1.93 -12.91 7.92
CA ASP A 369 3.00 -13.75 7.39
C ASP A 369 2.94 -13.87 5.87
N GLU A 370 4.09 -14.18 5.27
CA GLU A 370 4.25 -14.42 3.84
C GLU A 370 3.64 -13.31 2.97
N LEU A 371 3.76 -12.05 3.42
CA LEU A 371 3.23 -10.90 2.71
C LEU A 371 3.99 -10.72 1.38
N LYS A 372 3.25 -10.77 0.28
CA LYS A 372 3.73 -10.45 -1.05
C LYS A 372 2.94 -9.26 -1.60
N VAL A 373 3.63 -8.17 -1.97
CA VAL A 373 3.01 -7.01 -2.60
C VAL A 373 3.60 -6.80 -3.98
N VAL A 374 2.75 -6.69 -5.00
CA VAL A 374 3.13 -6.36 -6.36
C VAL A 374 2.60 -4.98 -6.69
N LEU A 375 3.50 -4.06 -7.06
CA LEU A 375 3.18 -2.73 -7.55
C LEU A 375 3.48 -2.66 -9.04
N GLU A 376 2.47 -2.29 -9.81
CA GLU A 376 2.58 -2.06 -11.26
C GLU A 376 2.55 -0.56 -11.53
N LEU A 377 3.46 -0.11 -12.39
CA LEU A 377 3.50 1.27 -12.88
C LEU A 377 3.29 1.29 -14.40
N ASP A 378 2.64 2.35 -14.88
CA ASP A 378 2.59 2.64 -16.31
C ASP A 378 3.95 3.16 -16.84
N GLU A 379 3.94 3.41 -18.14
CA GLU A 379 5.02 3.99 -18.94
C GLU A 379 5.51 5.37 -18.45
N GLU A 380 4.68 6.09 -17.68
CA GLU A 380 5.02 7.37 -17.06
C GLU A 380 5.39 7.21 -15.57
N LEU A 381 5.69 5.99 -15.14
CA LEU A 381 6.03 5.61 -13.77
C LEU A 381 4.91 5.91 -12.76
N ARG A 382 3.64 5.90 -13.21
CA ARG A 382 2.49 6.12 -12.32
C ARG A 382 1.96 4.79 -11.83
N PRO A 383 1.66 4.64 -10.53
CA PRO A 383 1.00 3.45 -10.02
C PRO A 383 -0.33 3.18 -10.72
N THR A 384 -0.50 1.97 -11.26
CA THR A 384 -1.72 1.52 -11.95
C THR A 384 -2.43 0.40 -11.22
N ALA A 385 -1.68 -0.44 -10.52
CA ALA A 385 -2.24 -1.50 -9.69
C ALA A 385 -1.34 -1.81 -8.50
N LEU A 386 -1.97 -2.20 -7.40
CA LEU A 386 -1.33 -2.80 -6.24
C LEU A 386 -2.04 -4.12 -5.95
N THR A 387 -1.30 -5.22 -5.94
CA THR A 387 -1.80 -6.54 -5.53
C THR A 387 -1.07 -6.93 -4.24
N ALA A 388 -1.78 -7.43 -3.24
CA ALA A 388 -1.18 -7.93 -2.01
C ALA A 388 -1.73 -9.33 -1.71
N GLU A 389 -0.85 -10.24 -1.34
CA GLU A 389 -1.17 -11.61 -0.91
C GLU A 389 -0.58 -11.81 0.48
N VAL A 390 -1.35 -12.42 1.38
CA VAL A 390 -0.94 -12.70 2.76
C VAL A 390 -1.32 -14.13 3.09
N GLY A 391 -0.37 -14.90 3.63
CA GLY A 391 -0.61 -16.28 4.06
C GLY A 391 -1.67 -16.34 5.15
N GLU A 392 -1.39 -15.68 6.26
CA GLU A 392 -2.24 -15.50 7.42
C GLU A 392 -2.12 -14.07 7.96
N LEU A 393 -3.25 -13.39 8.08
CA LEU A 393 -3.41 -12.12 8.78
C LEU A 393 -4.06 -12.39 10.13
N ARG A 394 -3.45 -11.90 11.20
CA ARG A 394 -3.96 -11.97 12.58
C ARG A 394 -4.12 -10.56 13.13
N ILE A 395 -5.29 -10.29 13.68
CA ILE A 395 -5.60 -9.06 14.38
C ILE A 395 -6.16 -9.44 15.74
N ASP A 396 -5.41 -9.12 16.79
CA ASP A 396 -5.76 -9.54 18.16
C ASP A 396 -6.95 -8.75 18.70
N ASP A 397 -6.93 -7.43 18.50
CA ASP A 397 -8.00 -6.50 18.87
C ASP A 397 -8.14 -5.45 17.76
N LEU A 398 -9.36 -5.24 17.30
CA LEU A 398 -9.76 -4.27 16.31
C LEU A 398 -10.94 -3.48 16.86
N THR A 399 -10.75 -2.18 17.04
CA THR A 399 -11.85 -1.24 17.34
C THR A 399 -12.05 -0.27 16.19
N LEU A 400 -13.27 -0.21 15.64
CA LEU A 400 -13.65 0.69 14.56
C LEU A 400 -14.82 1.57 15.01
N GLN A 401 -14.59 2.88 15.07
CA GLN A 401 -15.63 3.87 15.36
C GLN A 401 -16.17 4.46 14.06
N LEU A 402 -17.48 4.37 13.88
CA LEU A 402 -18.21 5.00 12.79
C LEU A 402 -18.45 6.47 13.13
N GLY A 403 -17.96 7.38 12.28
CA GLY A 403 -18.25 8.80 12.41
C GLY A 403 -19.75 9.10 12.31
N ASP A 404 -20.21 10.16 12.98
CA ASP A 404 -21.59 10.63 12.84
C ASP A 404 -21.87 10.91 11.36
N ARG A 405 -22.89 10.24 10.80
CA ARG A 405 -23.39 10.55 9.44
C ARG A 405 -23.95 11.97 9.48
N GLY A 406 -23.14 12.94 9.06
CA GLY A 406 -23.54 14.34 8.88
C GLY A 406 -24.59 14.53 7.79
#